data_AF-A0A7V5G4N1-F1
#
_entry.id   AF-A0A7V5G4N1-F1
#
_cell.length_a   1.000
_cell.length_b   1.000
_cell.length_c   1.000
_cell.angle_alpha   90.00
_cell.angle_beta   90.00
_cell.angle_gamma   90.00
#
_symmetry.space_group_name_H-M   'P 1'
#
loop_
_entity.id
_entity.type
_entity.pdbx_description
1 polymer ?
#
loop_
_entity_poly.entity_id
_entity_poly.type
_entity_poly.pdbx_seq_one_letter_code
_entity_poly.pdbx_strand_id
1 'polypeptide(L)'
;MATRHQARTAVVGLLYAYDLGNENISKFSDEILEADKIRNKQRVFSHNLFDGTIQNLELIDTEIQKYLKDWDYNSIGRVEKAILRLATYEIMIEGVDKRIIINEAIELAKAL
;
A
#
# COMPACT_ATOMS: atom_id res chain seq x y z
N MET A 1 15.84 8.41 11.08
CA MET A 1 14.53 8.83 10.52
C MET A 1 14.09 7.72 9.59
N ALA A 2 12.85 7.25 9.66
CA ALA A 2 12.40 6.17 8.81
C ALA A 2 12.55 6.55 7.32
N THR A 3 12.88 5.59 6.46
CA THR A 3 12.94 5.80 5.02
C THR A 3 11.53 5.78 4.41
N ARG A 4 11.38 6.29 3.18
CA ARG A 4 10.11 6.14 2.44
C ARG A 4 9.76 4.67 2.19
N HIS A 5 10.78 3.84 2.00
CA HIS A 5 10.60 2.39 1.88
C HIS A 5 10.01 1.77 3.16
N GLN A 6 10.53 2.12 4.34
CA GLN A 6 9.97 1.68 5.62
C GLN A 6 8.53 2.17 5.82
N ALA A 7 8.23 3.42 5.43
CA ALA A 7 6.87 3.94 5.46
C ALA A 7 5.92 3.13 4.56
N ARG A 8 6.32 2.83 3.31
CA ARG A 8 5.52 1.98 2.42
C ARG A 8 5.33 0.56 2.96
N THR A 9 6.37 -0.01 3.57
CA THR A 9 6.30 -1.35 4.19
C THR A 9 5.21 -1.37 5.26
N ALA A 10 5.15 -0.35 6.12
CA ALA A 10 4.11 -0.22 7.13
C ALA A 10 2.71 -0.05 6.50
N VAL A 11 2.59 0.76 5.44
CA VAL A 11 1.31 0.93 4.72
C VAL A 11 0.82 -0.37 4.08
N VAL A 12 1.70 -1.18 3.50
CA VAL A 12 1.33 -2.52 2.99
C VAL A 12 0.79 -3.40 4.12
N GLY A 13 1.42 -3.36 5.31
CA GLY A 13 0.91 -4.06 6.49
C GLY A 13 -0.49 -3.60 6.91
N LEU A 14 -0.75 -2.28 6.90
CA LEU A 14 -2.07 -1.72 7.19
C LEU A 14 -3.12 -2.14 6.16
N LEU A 15 -2.79 -2.11 4.87
CA LEU A 15 -3.68 -2.55 3.79
C LEU A 15 -3.97 -4.05 3.88
N TYR A 16 -2.97 -4.87 4.19
CA TYR A 16 -3.15 -6.30 4.43
C TYR A 16 -4.10 -6.57 5.60
N ALA A 17 -3.94 -5.85 6.72
CA ALA A 17 -4.83 -5.98 7.87
C ALA A 17 -6.26 -5.52 7.54
N TYR A 18 -6.41 -4.44 6.76
CA TYR A 18 -7.69 -3.99 6.26
C TYR A 18 -8.39 -5.08 5.43
N ASP A 19 -7.66 -5.73 4.52
CA ASP A 19 -8.17 -6.83 3.68
C ASP A 19 -8.60 -8.08 4.45
N LEU A 20 -8.05 -8.29 5.65
CA LEU A 20 -8.50 -9.34 6.56
C LEU A 20 -9.86 -9.05 7.21
N GLY A 21 -10.47 -7.92 6.92
CA GLY A 21 -11.74 -7.47 7.50
C GLY A 21 -11.56 -6.58 8.73
N ASN A 22 -10.33 -6.15 9.04
CA ASN A 22 -10.10 -5.19 10.12
C ASN A 22 -10.28 -3.76 9.61
N GLU A 23 -11.53 -3.37 9.35
CA GLU A 23 -11.88 -2.01 8.90
C GLU A 23 -11.50 -0.92 9.92
N ASN A 24 -11.32 -1.31 11.18
CA ASN A 24 -10.90 -0.41 12.25
C ASN A 24 -9.37 -0.26 12.36
N ILE A 25 -8.58 -0.90 11.50
CA ILE A 25 -7.11 -0.81 11.55
C ILE A 25 -6.62 0.64 11.42
N SER A 26 -7.36 1.49 10.71
CA SER A 26 -7.07 2.92 10.59
C SER A 26 -6.96 3.62 11.96
N LYS A 27 -7.74 3.18 12.96
CA LYS A 27 -7.69 3.73 14.33
C LYS A 27 -6.39 3.39 15.07
N PHE A 28 -5.73 2.30 14.69
CA PHE A 28 -4.48 1.84 15.29
C PHE A 28 -3.25 2.20 14.45
N SER A 29 -3.44 2.87 13.31
CA SER A 29 -2.36 3.24 12.38
C SER A 29 -1.26 4.05 13.08
N ASP A 30 -1.60 5.00 13.95
CA ASP A 30 -0.62 5.78 14.70
C ASP A 30 0.23 4.94 15.66
N GLU A 31 -0.37 3.94 16.32
CA GLU A 31 0.34 3.03 17.23
C GLU A 31 1.30 2.11 16.46
N ILE A 32 0.83 1.58 15.33
CA ILE A 32 1.62 0.72 14.43
C ILE A 32 2.82 1.49 13.89
N LEU A 33 2.60 2.70 13.36
CA LEU A 33 3.68 3.54 12.84
C LEU A 33 4.67 3.93 13.94
N GLU A 34 4.20 4.18 15.16
CA GLU A 34 5.08 4.50 16.28
C GLU A 34 5.94 3.29 16.71
N ALA A 35 5.39 2.08 16.70
CA ALA A 35 6.13 0.85 16.97
C ALA A 35 7.30 0.66 15.99
N ASP A 36 7.09 1.01 14.72
CA ASP A 36 8.11 0.99 13.66
C ASP A 36 9.02 2.23 13.65
N LYS A 37 8.88 3.12 14.64
CA LYS A 37 9.64 4.38 14.77
C LYS A 37 9.44 5.33 13.57
N ILE A 38 8.29 5.24 12.91
CA ILE A 38 7.85 6.10 11.82
C ILE A 38 7.17 7.35 12.40
N ARG A 39 7.86 8.48 12.34
CA ARG A 39 7.45 9.74 12.99
C ARG A 39 7.43 10.92 12.02
N ASN A 40 6.79 12.01 12.44
CA ASN A 40 6.81 13.30 11.75
C ASN A 40 6.38 13.19 10.27
N LYS A 41 7.22 13.65 9.34
CA LYS A 41 6.94 13.68 7.90
C LYS A 41 6.60 12.29 7.34
N GLN A 42 7.26 11.24 7.84
CA GLN A 42 7.04 9.88 7.35
C GLN A 42 5.74 9.30 7.89
N ARG A 43 5.30 9.72 9.07
CA ARG A 43 3.98 9.38 9.59
C ARG A 43 2.88 10.01 8.73
N VAL A 44 2.98 11.31 8.45
CA VAL A 44 2.05 12.01 7.55
C VAL A 44 2.04 11.36 6.17
N PHE A 45 3.22 11.03 5.63
CA PHE A 45 3.34 10.31 4.36
C PHE A 45 2.63 8.95 4.39
N SER A 46 2.81 8.16 5.45
CA SER A 46 2.17 6.84 5.57
C SER A 46 0.65 6.95 5.64
N HIS A 47 0.12 7.92 6.40
CA HIS A 47 -1.31 8.19 6.48
C HIS A 47 -1.89 8.60 5.13
N ASN A 48 -1.25 9.53 4.43
CA ASN A 48 -1.69 9.94 3.10
C ASN A 48 -1.76 8.76 2.12
N LEU A 49 -0.74 7.91 2.11
CA LEU A 49 -0.71 6.71 1.27
C LEU A 49 -1.84 5.74 1.63
N PHE A 50 -2.02 5.44 2.91
CA PHE A 50 -3.04 4.51 3.37
C PHE A 50 -4.45 5.04 3.08
N ASP A 51 -4.76 6.24 3.54
CA ASP A 51 -6.09 6.86 3.37
C ASP A 51 -6.42 7.05 1.90
N GLY A 52 -5.46 7.53 1.11
CA GLY A 52 -5.62 7.71 -0.32
C GLY A 52 -5.86 6.39 -1.06
N THR A 53 -5.18 5.32 -0.66
CA THR A 53 -5.40 3.98 -1.23
C THR A 53 -6.80 3.46 -0.89
N ILE A 54 -7.24 3.59 0.37
CA ILE A 54 -8.56 3.13 0.82
C ILE A 54 -9.69 3.92 0.15
N GLN A 55 -9.55 5.25 0.03
CA GLN A 55 -10.55 6.10 -0.63
C GLN A 55 -10.76 5.78 -2.10
N ASN A 56 -9.74 5.22 -2.77
CA ASN A 56 -9.76 4.93 -4.20
C ASN A 56 -9.74 3.42 -4.48
N LEU A 57 -10.05 2.58 -3.49
CA LEU A 57 -9.83 1.13 -3.56
C LEU A 57 -10.55 0.47 -4.74
N GLU A 58 -11.81 0.82 -4.98
CA GLU A 58 -12.60 0.27 -6.10
C GLU A 58 -12.01 0.64 -7.48
N LEU A 59 -11.57 1.89 -7.63
CA LEU A 59 -10.92 2.36 -8.85
C LEU A 59 -9.59 1.63 -9.08
N ILE A 60 -8.79 1.50 -8.03
CA ILE A 60 -7.49 0.82 -8.04
C ILE A 60 -7.67 -0.65 -8.42
N ASP A 61 -8.61 -1.34 -7.78
CA ASP A 61 -8.88 -2.76 -8.05
C ASP A 61 -9.37 -2.99 -9.47
N THR A 62 -10.26 -2.12 -9.95
CA THR A 62 -10.73 -2.15 -11.33
C THR A 62 -9.58 -1.97 -12.31
N GLU A 63 -8.64 -1.06 -12.04
CA GLU A 63 -7.48 -0.88 -12.92
C GLU A 63 -6.55 -2.10 -12.89
N ILE A 64 -6.24 -2.65 -11.71
CA ILE A 64 -5.41 -3.85 -11.59
C ILE A 64 -6.01 -5.00 -12.42
N GLN A 65 -7.33 -5.22 -12.30
CA GLN A 65 -8.04 -6.28 -13.00
C GLN A 65 -7.94 -6.20 -14.53
N LYS A 66 -7.84 -5.00 -15.11
CA LYS A 66 -7.69 -4.84 -16.57
C LYS A 66 -6.40 -5.43 -17.13
N TYR A 67 -5.36 -5.56 -16.29
CA TYR A 67 -4.06 -6.09 -16.71
C TYR A 67 -3.84 -7.54 -16.28
N LEU A 68 -4.80 -8.15 -15.57
CA LEU A 68 -4.79 -9.57 -15.27
C LEU A 68 -5.33 -10.34 -16.48
N LYS A 69 -4.46 -11.06 -17.18
CA LYS A 69 -4.86 -11.87 -18.35
C LYS A 69 -5.33 -13.26 -17.95
N ASP A 70 -4.40 -14.04 -17.39
CA ASP A 70 -4.62 -15.46 -17.08
C ASP A 70 -4.85 -15.71 -15.59
N TRP A 71 -4.84 -14.65 -14.78
CA TRP A 71 -4.91 -14.72 -13.32
C TRP A 71 -6.23 -14.14 -12.85
N ASP A 72 -6.96 -14.92 -12.05
CA ASP A 72 -8.10 -14.38 -11.32
C ASP A 72 -7.61 -13.45 -10.21
N TYR A 73 -8.20 -12.27 -10.12
CA TYR A 73 -7.91 -11.30 -9.09
C TYR A 73 -8.06 -11.91 -7.69
N ASN A 74 -9.04 -12.79 -7.47
CA ASN A 74 -9.22 -13.42 -6.16
C ASN A 74 -8.12 -14.43 -5.81
N SER A 75 -7.39 -14.93 -6.80
CA SER A 75 -6.29 -15.89 -6.63
C SER A 75 -4.96 -15.23 -6.26
N ILE A 76 -4.84 -13.90 -6.40
CA ILE A 76 -3.64 -13.16 -5.97
C ILE A 76 -3.59 -13.15 -4.43
N GLY A 77 -2.41 -13.42 -3.88
CA GLY A 77 -2.18 -13.36 -2.44
C GLY A 77 -2.44 -11.97 -1.87
N ARG A 78 -2.79 -11.91 -0.59
CA ARG A 78 -3.24 -10.66 0.05
C ARG A 78 -2.12 -9.62 0.17
N VAL A 79 -0.88 -10.07 0.40
CA VAL A 79 0.28 -9.18 0.47
C VAL A 79 0.56 -8.60 -0.91
N GLU A 80 0.53 -9.42 -1.95
CA GLU A 80 0.71 -9.01 -3.34
C GLU A 80 -0.38 -8.02 -3.76
N LYS A 81 -1.64 -8.26 -3.38
CA LYS A 81 -2.73 -7.29 -3.59
C LYS A 81 -2.46 -5.96 -2.90
N ALA A 82 -2.05 -5.97 -1.64
CA ALA A 82 -1.73 -4.75 -0.91
C ALA A 82 -0.59 -3.96 -1.58
N ILE A 83 0.46 -4.64 -2.05
CA ILE A 83 1.56 -4.04 -2.80
C ILE A 83 1.05 -3.45 -4.13
N LEU A 84 0.28 -4.21 -4.90
CA LEU A 84 -0.28 -3.76 -6.18
C LEU A 84 -1.21 -2.56 -6.01
N ARG A 85 -2.02 -2.54 -4.95
CA ARG A 85 -2.93 -1.42 -4.65
C ARG A 85 -2.17 -0.15 -4.32
N LEU A 86 -1.17 -0.26 -3.43
CA LEU A 86 -0.33 0.88 -3.07
C LEU A 86 0.43 1.43 -4.28
N ALA A 87 1.04 0.55 -5.08
CA ALA A 87 1.77 0.94 -6.27
C ALA A 87 0.88 1.62 -7.32
N THR A 88 -0.31 1.07 -7.55
CA THR A 88 -1.30 1.63 -8.47
C THR A 88 -1.77 3.00 -8.00
N TYR A 89 -2.03 3.16 -6.70
CA TYR A 89 -2.38 4.45 -6.10
C TYR A 89 -1.29 5.51 -6.34
N GLU A 90 -0.04 5.20 -6.01
CA GLU A 90 1.06 6.17 -6.16
C GLU A 90 1.31 6.56 -7.63
N ILE A 91 1.11 5.64 -8.57
CA ILE A 91 1.28 5.90 -10.01
C ILE A 91 0.11 6.73 -10.56
N MET A 92 -1.12 6.33 -10.30
CA MET A 92 -2.30 6.90 -10.95
C MET A 92 -2.81 8.16 -10.29
N ILE A 93 -2.71 8.25 -8.97
CA ILE A 93 -3.38 9.28 -8.17
C ILE A 93 -2.36 10.26 -7.61
N GLU A 94 -1.27 9.80 -6.97
CA GLU A 94 -0.22 10.73 -6.52
C GLU A 94 0.65 11.24 -7.68
N GLY A 95 0.70 10.52 -8.80
CA GLY A 95 1.47 10.91 -9.98
C GLY A 95 2.98 10.79 -9.79
N VAL A 96 3.44 9.89 -8.91
CA VAL A 96 4.86 9.60 -8.72
C VAL A 96 5.41 8.87 -9.96
N ASP A 97 6.66 9.15 -10.33
CA ASP A 97 7.29 8.50 -11.49
C ASP A 97 7.19 6.97 -11.41
N LYS A 98 6.56 6.38 -12.43
CA LYS A 98 6.29 4.94 -12.48
C LYS A 98 7.52 4.07 -12.32
N ARG A 99 8.71 4.51 -12.76
CA ARG A 99 9.95 3.72 -12.63
C ARG A 99 10.34 3.59 -11.16
N ILE A 100 10.15 4.66 -10.39
CA ILE A 100 10.39 4.66 -8.94
C ILE A 100 9.41 3.71 -8.26
N ILE A 101 8.12 3.84 -8.55
CA ILE A 101 7.09 3.02 -7.88
C ILE A 101 7.20 1.54 -8.26
N ILE A 102 7.48 1.22 -9.53
CA ILE A 102 7.70 -0.17 -9.96
C ILE A 102 8.90 -0.77 -9.23
N ASN A 103 10.01 -0.02 -9.09
CA ASN A 103 11.16 -0.50 -8.34
C ASN A 103 10.82 -0.74 -6.86
N GLU A 104 10.12 0.20 -6.22
CA GLU A 104 9.69 0.06 -4.82
C GLU A 104 8.75 -1.14 -4.62
N ALA A 105 7.79 -1.35 -5.52
CA ALA A 105 6.89 -2.49 -5.48
C ALA A 105 7.63 -3.83 -5.59
N ILE A 106 8.66 -3.90 -6.45
CA ILE A 106 9.52 -5.09 -6.58
C ILE A 106 10.31 -5.33 -5.29
N GLU A 107 10.89 -4.28 -4.70
CA GLU A 107 11.63 -4.42 -3.45
C GLU A 107 10.74 -4.83 -2.27
N LEU A 108 9.50 -4.29 -2.20
CA LEU A 108 8.51 -4.72 -1.22
C LEU A 108 8.13 -6.20 -1.39
N ALA A 109 7.91 -6.64 -2.63
CA ALA A 109 7.55 -8.03 -2.93
C ALA A 109 8.68 -9.05 -2.67
N LYS A 110 9.94 -8.61 -2.59
CA LYS A 110 11.07 -9.45 -2.16
C LYS A 110 11.19 -9.53 -0.65
N ALA A 111 10.75 -8.50 0.05
CA ALA A 111 10.97 -8.33 1.49
C ALA A 111 9.85 -8.94 2.35
N LEU A 112 8.62 -9.00 1.80
CA LEU A 112 7.41 -9.49 2.44
C LEU A 112 7.02 -10.87 1.90
#